data_AF-C7LQK5-F1
#
_entry.id   AF-C7LQK5-F1
#
_cell.length_a   1.000
_cell.length_b   1.000
_cell.length_c   1.000
_cell.angle_alpha   90.00
_cell.angle_beta   90.00
_cell.angle_gamma   90.00
#
_symmetry.space_group_name_H-M   'P 1'
#
loop_
_entity.id
_entity.type
_entity.pdbx_description
1 polymer ?
#
loop_
_entity_poly.entity_id
_entity_poly.type
_entity_poly.pdbx_seq_one_letter_code
_entity_poly.pdbx_strand_id
1 'polypeptide(L)'
;MKNMNTLLHFMRYFEPHCIEKNGERICYVSALEYPEKGEALEVLGGNGFFAHGPKEVIMKYAGRKNVDGDDQWSLSDEQLPDTFPVWEAR
;
A
#
# COMPACT_ATOMS: atom_id res chain seq x y z
N MET A 1 4.09 -19.40 2.73
CA MET A 1 3.83 -18.14 3.46
C MET A 1 4.87 -17.11 3.06
N LYS A 2 4.61 -16.33 2.02
CA LYS A 2 5.39 -15.15 1.62
C LYS A 2 4.35 -14.04 1.57
N ASN A 3 4.36 -13.06 2.50
CA ASN A 3 3.68 -11.74 2.37
C ASN A 3 3.50 -11.01 3.73
N MET A 4 4.55 -10.92 4.56
CA MET A 4 4.51 -10.05 5.75
C MET A 4 5.80 -9.25 5.93
N ASN A 5 6.96 -9.88 5.76
CA ASN A 5 8.26 -9.17 5.79
C ASN A 5 8.43 -8.13 4.66
N THR A 6 7.71 -8.27 3.55
CA THR A 6 7.83 -7.37 2.39
C THR A 6 7.20 -5.99 2.65
N LEU A 7 6.11 -5.91 3.43
CA LEU A 7 5.52 -4.62 3.82
C LEU A 7 6.45 -3.86 4.78
N LEU A 8 7.23 -4.59 5.60
CA LEU A 8 8.20 -4.05 6.54
C LEU A 8 9.37 -3.32 5.85
N HIS A 9 9.79 -3.81 4.67
CA HIS A 9 10.75 -3.11 3.81
C HIS A 9 10.10 -1.87 3.18
N PHE A 10 8.83 -1.99 2.83
CA PHE A 10 8.09 -0.99 2.08
C PHE A 10 7.90 0.36 2.79
N MET A 11 7.41 0.34 4.03
CA MET A 11 7.18 1.58 4.79
C MET A 11 8.47 2.25 5.27
N ARG A 12 9.62 1.60 5.05
CA ARG A 12 10.93 2.13 5.37
C ARG A 12 11.62 2.82 4.19
N TYR A 13 11.23 2.48 2.96
CA TYR A 13 11.88 2.97 1.73
C TYR A 13 10.94 3.68 0.76
N PHE A 14 9.64 3.71 1.05
CA PHE A 14 8.65 4.47 0.30
C PHE A 14 8.56 4.17 -1.22
N GLU A 15 9.02 3.00 -1.66
CA GLU A 15 8.86 2.58 -3.06
C GLU A 15 7.37 2.23 -3.33
N PRO A 16 6.99 1.67 -4.50
CA PRO A 16 5.67 1.03 -4.69
C PRO A 16 5.67 -0.50 -4.46
N HIS A 17 4.63 -1.07 -3.82
CA HIS A 17 4.58 -2.50 -3.46
C HIS A 17 3.29 -3.14 -3.89
N CYS A 18 3.41 -4.23 -4.64
CA CYS A 18 2.27 -4.95 -5.16
C CYS A 18 2.18 -6.35 -4.56
N ILE A 19 0.94 -6.76 -4.29
CA ILE A 19 0.58 -8.12 -3.88
C ILE A 19 -0.50 -8.65 -4.83
N GLU A 20 -0.57 -9.97 -4.93
CA GLU A 20 -1.70 -10.67 -5.55
C GLU A 20 -2.63 -11.15 -4.42
N LYS A 21 -3.88 -10.69 -4.44
CA LYS A 21 -4.90 -11.07 -3.45
C LYS A 21 -6.18 -11.43 -4.18
N ASN A 22 -6.67 -12.66 -4.01
CA ASN A 22 -7.89 -13.15 -4.66
C ASN A 22 -7.90 -13.04 -6.20
N GLY A 23 -6.73 -13.13 -6.85
CA GLY A 23 -6.59 -12.98 -8.30
C GLY A 23 -6.61 -11.53 -8.79
N GLU A 24 -6.62 -10.56 -7.87
CA GLU A 24 -6.48 -9.13 -8.15
C GLU A 24 -5.10 -8.67 -7.69
N ARG A 25 -4.46 -7.86 -8.53
CA ARG A 25 -3.20 -7.20 -8.20
C ARG A 25 -3.52 -5.91 -7.46
N ILE A 26 -2.98 -5.77 -6.26
CA ILE A 26 -3.17 -4.59 -5.43
C ILE A 26 -1.80 -3.98 -5.16
N CYS A 27 -1.64 -2.71 -5.47
CA CYS A 27 -0.39 -1.99 -5.27
C CYS A 27 -0.58 -0.85 -4.25
N TYR A 28 0.46 -0.59 -3.47
CA TYR A 28 0.48 0.42 -2.44
C TYR A 28 1.61 1.41 -2.71
N VAL A 29 1.42 2.69 -2.34
CA VAL A 29 2.48 3.72 -2.22
C VAL A 29 2.20 4.60 -1.00
N SER A 30 3.25 5.25 -0.48
CA SER A 30 3.10 6.18 0.64
C SER A 30 2.39 7.46 0.22
N ALA A 31 1.34 7.85 0.95
CA ALA A 31 0.70 9.14 0.74
C ALA A 31 1.45 10.30 1.44
N LEU A 32 2.53 10.02 2.19
CA LEU A 32 3.40 11.06 2.70
C LEU A 32 4.35 11.62 1.63
N GLU A 33 4.69 10.80 0.63
CA GLU A 33 5.54 11.22 -0.50
C GLU A 33 4.73 11.68 -1.69
N TYR A 34 3.60 11.03 -1.94
CA TYR A 34 2.66 11.37 -3.01
C TYR A 34 1.35 11.84 -2.36
N PRO A 35 1.29 13.08 -1.84
CA PRO A 35 0.15 13.56 -1.04
C PRO A 35 -1.14 13.64 -1.85
N GLU A 36 -1.03 13.80 -3.17
CA GLU A 36 -2.17 13.92 -4.06
C GLU A 36 -2.50 12.59 -4.75
N LYS A 37 -3.80 12.32 -4.90
CA LYS A 37 -4.28 11.12 -5.62
C LYS A 37 -3.77 11.07 -7.07
N GLY A 38 -3.61 12.23 -7.72
CA GLY A 38 -3.11 12.32 -9.09
C GLY A 38 -1.66 11.82 -9.21
N GLU A 39 -0.79 12.23 -8.30
CA GLU A 39 0.60 11.77 -8.26
C GLU A 39 0.68 10.25 -8.04
N ALA A 40 -0.12 9.72 -7.12
CA ALA A 40 -0.19 8.28 -6.89
C ALA A 40 -0.67 7.51 -8.13
N LEU A 41 -1.64 8.04 -8.86
CA LEU A 41 -2.11 7.49 -10.14
C LEU A 41 -1.00 7.49 -11.20
N GLU A 42 -0.23 8.58 -11.32
CA GLU A 42 0.87 8.69 -12.28
C GLU A 42 1.99 7.68 -11.95
N VAL A 43 2.38 7.60 -10.68
CA VAL A 43 3.42 6.65 -10.22
C VAL A 43 2.98 5.21 -10.43
N LEU A 44 1.74 4.88 -10.09
CA LEU A 44 1.24 3.50 -10.21
C LEU A 44 0.88 3.12 -11.65
N GLY A 45 0.45 4.09 -12.46
CA GLY A 45 0.12 3.90 -13.87
C GLY A 45 1.33 3.87 -14.80
N GLY A 46 2.36 4.69 -14.53
CA GLY A 46 3.51 4.88 -15.42
C GLY A 46 4.61 3.82 -15.29
N ASN A 47 4.68 3.11 -14.16
CA ASN A 47 5.78 2.19 -13.85
C ASN A 47 5.51 0.73 -14.21
N GLY A 48 4.45 0.44 -14.98
CA GLY A 48 4.13 -0.92 -15.40
C GLY A 48 3.66 -1.84 -14.27
N PHE A 49 3.24 -1.28 -13.12
CA PHE A 49 2.64 -2.05 -12.03
C PHE A 49 1.32 -2.70 -12.44
N PHE A 50 0.61 -2.09 -13.39
CA PHE A 50 -0.63 -2.56 -13.98
C PHE A 50 -0.51 -2.57 -15.51
N ALA A 51 -1.13 -3.55 -16.18
CA ALA A 51 -1.09 -3.67 -17.64
C ALA A 51 -1.75 -2.48 -18.37
N HIS A 52 -2.75 -1.85 -17.74
CA HIS A 52 -3.51 -0.72 -18.29
C HIS A 52 -3.65 0.43 -17.28
N GLY A 53 -2.72 0.51 -16.31
CA GLY A 53 -2.87 1.38 -15.14
C GLY A 53 -3.91 0.85 -14.13
N PRO A 54 -3.95 1.42 -12.91
CA PRO A 54 -4.97 1.07 -11.93
C PRO A 54 -6.33 1.65 -12.34
N LYS A 55 -7.40 0.90 -12.10
CA LYS A 55 -8.79 1.34 -12.26
C LYS A 55 -9.19 2.34 -11.18
N GLU A 56 -8.65 2.16 -9.98
CA GLU A 56 -8.91 3.05 -8.86
C GLU A 56 -7.71 3.19 -7.95
N VAL A 57 -7.67 4.33 -7.25
CA VAL A 57 -6.72 4.62 -6.18
C VAL A 57 -7.51 5.19 -5.00
N ILE A 58 -7.37 4.55 -3.84
CA ILE A 58 -8.15 4.80 -2.63
C ILE A 58 -7.19 5.04 -1.46
N MET A 59 -7.47 6.05 -0.63
CA MET A 59 -6.71 6.27 0.60
C MET A 59 -7.03 5.17 1.61
N LYS A 60 -6.00 4.58 2.19
CA LYS A 60 -6.06 3.64 3.31
C LYS A 60 -5.07 4.07 4.39
N TYR A 61 -5.18 3.46 5.56
CA TYR A 61 -4.27 3.70 6.66
C TYR A 61 -3.63 2.39 7.09
N ALA A 62 -2.31 2.32 7.00
CA ALA A 62 -1.52 1.16 7.37
C ALA A 62 -1.05 1.30 8.82
N GLY A 63 -1.47 0.39 9.69
CA GLY A 63 -1.05 0.33 11.10
C GLY A 63 -0.27 -0.93 11.42
N ARG A 64 0.75 -0.81 12.27
CA ARG A 64 1.44 -1.97 12.84
C ARG A 64 0.59 -2.56 13.95
N LYS A 65 0.30 -3.85 13.85
CA LYS A 65 -0.33 -4.63 14.90
C LYS A 65 0.57 -5.79 15.26
N ASN A 66 1.07 -5.83 16.49
CA ASN A 66 1.73 -7.03 16.98
C ASN A 66 0.67 -8.07 17.33
N VAL A 67 0.70 -9.23 16.68
CA VAL A 67 -0.20 -10.35 16.92
C VAL A 67 0.68 -11.56 17.20
N ASP A 68 0.59 -12.10 18.41
CA ASP A 68 1.34 -13.29 18.86
C ASP A 68 2.87 -13.17 18.75
N GLY A 69 3.42 -11.96 18.91
CA GLY A 69 4.86 -11.70 18.80
C GLY A 69 5.33 -11.38 17.38
N ASP A 70 4.46 -11.58 16.38
CA ASP A 70 4.73 -11.25 14.99
C ASP A 70 4.13 -9.90 14.62
N ASP A 71 4.91 -9.07 13.94
CA ASP A 71 4.42 -7.80 13.41
C ASP A 71 3.55 -8.05 12.18
N GLN A 72 2.25 -7.82 12.33
CA GLN A 72 1.28 -7.76 11.25
C GLN A 72 1.02 -6.30 10.89
N TRP A 73 0.67 -6.07 9.63
CA TRP A 73 0.26 -4.75 9.16
C TRP A 73 -1.17 -4.84 8.66
N SER A 74 -2.04 -4.06 9.29
CA SER A 74 -3.46 -3.99 8.94
C SER A 74 -3.74 -2.72 8.17
N LEU A 75 -4.58 -2.82 7.14
CA LEU A 75 -5.13 -1.68 6.43
C LEU A 75 -6.52 -1.37 6.98
N SER A 76 -6.80 -0.09 7.21
CA SER A 76 -8.12 0.42 7.59
C SER A 76 -8.55 1.56 6.66
N ASP A 77 -9.87 1.76 6.57
CA ASP A 77 -10.46 2.94 5.93
C ASP A 77 -10.40 4.19 6.82
N GLU A 78 -10.30 3.98 8.14
CA GLU A 78 -10.22 5.04 9.14
C GLU A 78 -8.77 5.27 9.58
N GLN A 79 -8.41 6.54 9.80
CA GLN A 79 -7.14 6.88 10.41
C GLN A 79 -7.19 6.57 11.91
N LEU A 80 -6.45 5.55 12.33
CA LEU A 80 -6.28 5.18 13.73
C LEU A 80 -4.94 5.73 14.28
N PRO A 81 -4.77 5.80 15.61
CA PRO A 81 -3.46 6.10 16.19
C PRO A 81 -2.37 5.16 15.64
N ASP A 82 -1.17 5.70 15.43
CA ASP A 82 0.00 4.97 14.92
C ASP A 82 -0.18 4.32 13.53
N THR A 83 -1.10 4.88 12.72
CA THR A 83 -1.27 4.50 11.32
C THR A 83 -0.67 5.53 10.37
N PHE A 84 -0.24 5.07 9.20
CA PHE A 84 0.34 5.88 8.13
C PHE A 84 -0.57 5.88 6.90
N PRO A 85 -0.78 7.02 6.26
CA PRO A 85 -1.63 7.09 5.09
C PRO A 85 -0.91 6.46 3.87
N VAL A 86 -1.63 5.61 3.16
CA VAL A 86 -1.15 4.92 1.95
C VAL A 86 -2.22 4.97 0.87
N TRP A 87 -1.78 5.06 -0.38
CA TRP A 87 -2.66 4.87 -1.52
C TRP A 87 -2.71 3.39 -1.89
N GLU A 88 -3.90 2.79 -1.87
CA GLU A 88 -4.17 1.46 -2.42
C GLU A 88 -4.69 1.62 -3.86
N ALA A 89 -4.03 0.95 -4.79
CA ALA A 89 -4.38 0.92 -6.20
C ALA A 89 -4.78 -0.49 -6.63
N ARG A 90 -5.80 -0.59 -7.49
CA ARG A 90 -6.37 -1.84 -8.01
C ARG A 90 -6.59 -1.74 -9.50
#